data_AF-A0A934A5D8-F1
#
_entry.id   AF-A0A934A5D8-F1
#
_cell.length_a   1.000
_cell.length_b   1.000
_cell.length_c   1.000
_cell.angle_alpha   90.00
_cell.angle_beta   90.00
_cell.angle_gamma   90.00
#
_symmetry.space_group_name_H-M   'P 1'
#
loop_
_entity.id
_entity.type
_entity.pdbx_description
1 polymer ?
#
loop_
_entity_poly.entity_id
_entity_poly.type
_entity_poly.pdbx_seq_one_letter_code
_entity_poly.pdbx_strand_id
1 'polypeptide(L)'
;MMKARRLNEVRQLASSPEFKGWWDGLLKVRQARDDARERHEELLSQAMLMDFRAELAQKNAIDTLYRAGELEDSAAKMAVEAQELDNTSFKVVADFEEQRIHASEIWYRACAAERQAEALREDVAARRQRLAAPLGPAQKKEIEAEIARVEAELKRVERAHVQLSQENERELAVKNRLWDEVEKIWARSMELALLMTERRTQGKKVRVEAQRLFKQAEDRKQRAHKLREEADTIAREQEAAEAKLAESLKQAGERFGCAQGDEFVYLRQKESPRRAWCVALVDDGQSYNIEVKPLAVYSIDQKRGVEFLEPAVEVRNSDAEGDRRFEEFFLTGRKGRAVEEPAASPERKPAG
;
A
#
# COMPACT_ATOMS: atom_id res chain seq x y z
N MET A 1 29.79 -55.29 -1.56
CA MET A 1 31.03 -55.50 -0.75
C MET A 1 32.18 -54.83 -1.48
N MET A 2 32.96 -53.95 -0.82
CA MET A 2 34.06 -53.22 -1.48
C MET A 2 35.16 -54.17 -1.99
N LYS A 3 35.46 -54.12 -3.29
CA LYS A 3 36.54 -54.88 -3.90
C LYS A 3 37.88 -54.26 -3.52
N ALA A 4 38.84 -55.10 -3.14
CA ALA A 4 40.21 -54.68 -2.90
C ALA A 4 40.94 -54.50 -4.24
N ARG A 5 41.52 -53.33 -4.49
CA ARG A 5 42.21 -53.01 -5.75
C ARG A 5 43.60 -52.41 -5.52
N ARG A 6 44.49 -52.61 -6.50
CA ARG A 6 45.78 -51.90 -6.60
C ARG A 6 45.59 -50.53 -7.25
N LEU A 7 46.51 -49.59 -7.03
CA LEU A 7 46.40 -48.23 -7.57
C LEU A 7 46.22 -48.21 -9.10
N ASN A 8 46.96 -49.04 -9.84
CA ASN A 8 46.85 -49.12 -11.30
C ASN A 8 45.49 -49.63 -11.77
N GLU A 9 44.87 -50.55 -11.04
CA GLU A 9 43.51 -51.03 -11.34
C GLU A 9 42.46 -49.94 -11.10
N VAL A 10 42.66 -49.09 -10.09
CA VAL A 10 41.76 -47.94 -9.80
C VAL A 10 41.94 -46.85 -10.86
N ARG A 11 43.16 -46.52 -11.25
CA ARG A 11 43.43 -45.55 -12.33
C ARG A 11 42.87 -46.02 -13.68
N GLN A 12 43.01 -47.30 -14.00
CA GLN A 12 42.40 -47.90 -15.19
C GLN A 12 40.87 -47.85 -15.14
N LEU A 13 40.27 -48.16 -13.98
CA LEU A 13 38.83 -48.04 -13.78
C LEU A 13 38.35 -46.60 -13.98
N ALA A 14 38.96 -45.63 -13.30
CA ALA A 14 38.61 -44.21 -13.41
C ALA A 14 38.80 -43.65 -14.83
N SER A 15 39.78 -44.20 -15.56
CA SER A 15 40.03 -43.83 -16.96
C SER A 15 39.14 -44.58 -17.95
N SER A 16 38.41 -45.62 -17.51
CA SER A 16 37.62 -46.47 -18.40
C SER A 16 36.44 -45.68 -19.01
N PRO A 17 36.06 -45.97 -20.27
CA PRO A 17 34.92 -45.33 -20.91
C PRO A 17 33.61 -45.54 -20.14
N GLU A 18 33.48 -46.71 -19.51
CA GLU A 18 32.30 -47.08 -18.72
C GLU A 18 32.15 -46.21 -17.47
N PHE A 19 33.23 -46.01 -16.70
CA PHE A 19 33.22 -45.19 -15.50
C PHE A 19 33.03 -43.71 -15.86
N LYS A 20 33.70 -43.22 -16.91
CA LYS A 20 33.53 -41.85 -17.39
C LYS A 20 32.10 -41.58 -17.86
N GLY A 21 31.51 -42.50 -18.64
CA GLY A 21 30.12 -42.37 -19.09
C GLY A 21 29.11 -42.37 -17.94
N TRP A 22 29.37 -43.15 -16.89
CA TRP A 22 28.57 -43.08 -15.66
C TRP A 22 28.74 -41.74 -14.94
N TRP A 23 29.98 -41.26 -14.76
CA TRP A 23 30.28 -39.98 -14.12
C TRP A 23 29.67 -38.79 -14.87
N ASP A 24 29.75 -38.76 -16.21
CA ASP A 24 29.09 -37.75 -17.04
C ASP A 24 27.57 -37.78 -16.85
N GLY A 25 26.99 -38.97 -16.73
CA GLY A 25 25.57 -39.15 -16.40
C GLY A 25 25.22 -38.62 -15.01
N LEU A 26 26.07 -38.87 -14.02
CA LEU A 26 25.92 -38.37 -12.65
C LEU A 26 25.97 -36.84 -12.61
N LEU A 27 26.91 -36.22 -13.33
CA LEU A 27 27.03 -34.76 -13.43
C LEU A 27 25.76 -34.14 -14.01
N LYS A 28 25.19 -34.73 -15.08
CA LYS A 28 23.92 -34.26 -15.66
C LYS A 28 22.75 -34.35 -14.68
N VAL A 29 22.70 -35.41 -13.86
CA VAL A 29 21.66 -35.56 -12.84
C VAL A 29 21.83 -34.54 -11.72
N ARG A 30 23.07 -34.27 -11.28
CA ARG A 30 23.35 -33.22 -10.28
C ARG A 30 22.95 -31.85 -10.80
N GLN A 31 23.34 -31.52 -12.02
CA GLN A 31 22.97 -30.26 -12.65
C GLN A 31 21.44 -30.12 -12.73
N ALA A 32 20.73 -31.16 -13.18
CA ALA A 32 19.26 -31.12 -13.22
C ALA A 32 18.61 -30.96 -11.84
N ARG A 33 19.17 -31.55 -10.78
CA ARG A 33 18.73 -31.36 -9.40
C ARG A 33 18.95 -29.91 -8.95
N ASP A 34 20.13 -29.37 -9.20
CA ASP A 34 20.50 -28.01 -8.77
C ASP A 34 19.65 -26.97 -9.52
N ASP A 35 19.48 -27.13 -10.84
CA ASP A 35 18.59 -26.31 -11.67
C ASP A 35 17.12 -26.39 -11.21
N ALA A 36 16.64 -27.57 -10.79
CA ALA A 36 15.28 -27.73 -10.25
C ALA A 36 15.14 -27.02 -8.90
N ARG A 37 16.14 -27.15 -8.02
CA ARG A 37 16.16 -26.49 -6.71
C ARG A 37 16.15 -24.97 -6.85
N GLU A 38 17.00 -24.40 -7.71
CA GLU A 38 17.05 -22.95 -7.94
C GLU A 38 15.72 -22.42 -8.47
N ARG A 39 15.12 -23.11 -9.46
CA ARG A 39 13.79 -22.73 -10.00
C ARG A 39 12.69 -22.82 -8.95
N HIS A 40 12.73 -23.84 -8.08
CA HIS A 40 11.77 -23.98 -6.99
C HIS A 40 11.89 -22.83 -5.98
N GLU A 41 13.11 -22.52 -5.54
CA GLU A 41 13.39 -21.39 -4.64
C GLU A 41 12.94 -20.05 -5.26
N GLU A 42 13.20 -19.85 -6.56
CA GLU A 42 12.75 -18.66 -7.30
C GLU A 42 11.21 -18.54 -7.31
N LEU A 43 10.50 -19.60 -7.72
CA LEU A 43 9.03 -19.60 -7.79
C LEU A 43 8.38 -19.33 -6.43
N LEU A 44 8.91 -19.93 -5.36
CA LEU A 44 8.44 -19.66 -3.99
C LEU A 44 8.66 -18.20 -3.59
N SER A 45 9.82 -17.62 -3.92
CA SER A 45 10.11 -16.20 -3.65
C SER A 45 9.14 -15.27 -4.38
N GLN A 46 8.83 -15.57 -5.65
CA GLN A 46 7.89 -14.82 -6.45
C GLN A 46 6.45 -14.95 -5.91
N ALA A 47 6.04 -16.16 -5.50
CA ALA A 47 4.74 -16.40 -4.90
C ALA A 47 4.56 -15.58 -3.62
N MET A 48 5.53 -15.63 -2.69
CA MET A 48 5.49 -14.84 -1.44
C MET A 48 5.40 -13.34 -1.71
N LEU A 49 6.15 -12.82 -2.69
CA LEU A 49 6.07 -11.41 -3.07
C LEU A 49 4.69 -11.05 -3.63
N MET A 50 4.06 -11.94 -4.40
CA MET A 50 2.72 -11.72 -4.93
C MET A 50 1.66 -11.72 -3.84
N ASP A 51 1.77 -12.60 -2.84
CA ASP A 51 0.89 -12.60 -1.67
C ASP A 51 0.99 -11.28 -0.90
N PHE A 52 2.21 -10.83 -0.59
CA PHE A 52 2.42 -9.55 0.09
C PHE A 52 1.82 -8.37 -0.71
N ARG A 53 2.02 -8.35 -2.03
CA ARG A 53 1.43 -7.34 -2.92
C ARG A 53 -0.09 -7.43 -2.98
N ALA A 54 -0.67 -8.62 -2.82
CA ALA A 54 -2.11 -8.81 -2.76
C ALA A 54 -2.68 -8.28 -1.44
N GLU A 55 -2.05 -8.60 -0.31
CA GLU A 55 -2.43 -8.11 1.02
C GLU A 55 -2.37 -6.58 1.10
N LEU A 56 -1.29 -5.99 0.60
CA LEU A 56 -1.15 -4.53 0.55
C LEU A 56 -2.26 -3.88 -0.30
N ALA A 57 -2.59 -4.46 -1.46
CA ALA A 57 -3.68 -3.97 -2.29
C ALA A 57 -5.04 -4.13 -1.60
N GLN A 58 -5.28 -5.24 -0.91
CA GLN A 58 -6.50 -5.47 -0.14
C GLN A 58 -6.65 -4.46 0.99
N LYS A 59 -5.57 -4.17 1.73
CA LYS A 59 -5.59 -3.15 2.79
C LYS A 59 -5.92 -1.76 2.20
N ASN A 60 -5.25 -1.37 1.12
CA ASN A 60 -5.54 -0.11 0.44
C ASN A 60 -6.99 -0.05 -0.07
N ALA A 61 -7.55 -1.17 -0.54
CA ALA A 61 -8.94 -1.25 -0.96
C ALA A 61 -9.91 -1.00 0.21
N ILE A 62 -9.62 -1.59 1.37
CA ILE A 62 -10.39 -1.40 2.61
C ILE A 62 -10.35 0.07 3.06
N ASP A 63 -9.15 0.66 3.13
CA ASP A 63 -8.99 2.06 3.53
C ASP A 63 -9.74 3.01 2.56
N THR A 64 -9.69 2.71 1.26
CA THR A 64 -10.42 3.46 0.24
C THR A 64 -11.94 3.30 0.39
N LEU A 65 -12.41 2.10 0.72
CA LEU A 65 -13.83 1.85 0.98
C LEU A 65 -14.33 2.61 2.21
N TYR A 66 -13.52 2.72 3.27
CA TYR A 66 -13.86 3.54 4.44
C TYR A 66 -14.03 5.02 4.07
N ARG A 67 -13.12 5.58 3.27
CA ARG A 67 -13.26 6.95 2.76
C ARG A 67 -14.53 7.15 1.92
N ALA A 68 -14.94 6.14 1.14
CA ALA A 68 -16.22 6.20 0.44
C ALA A 68 -17.40 6.26 1.43
N GLY A 69 -17.34 5.47 2.50
CA GLY A 69 -18.34 5.48 3.58
C GLY A 69 -18.43 6.85 4.27
N GLU A 70 -17.29 7.48 4.60
CA GLU A 70 -17.27 8.82 5.21
C GLU A 70 -17.96 9.88 4.33
N LEU A 71 -17.80 9.80 3.00
CA LEU A 71 -18.49 10.67 2.05
C LEU A 71 -19.99 10.42 1.99
N GLU A 72 -20.40 9.14 2.04
CA GLU A 72 -21.81 8.74 2.08
C GLU A 72 -22.48 9.20 3.38
N ASP A 73 -21.82 9.04 4.53
CA ASP A 73 -22.28 9.51 5.84
C ASP A 73 -22.37 11.03 5.90
N SER A 74 -21.38 11.75 5.35
CA SER A 74 -21.42 13.20 5.25
C SER A 74 -22.60 13.66 4.40
N ALA A 75 -22.89 12.99 3.29
CA ALA A 75 -24.05 13.31 2.46
C ALA A 75 -25.37 13.01 3.19
N ALA A 76 -25.43 11.94 3.98
CA ALA A 76 -26.61 11.61 4.78
C ALA A 76 -26.89 12.68 5.84
N LYS A 77 -25.85 13.17 6.54
CA LYS A 77 -25.98 14.28 7.50
C LYS A 77 -26.50 15.55 6.85
N MET A 78 -25.95 15.92 5.68
CA MET A 78 -26.43 17.09 4.91
C MET A 78 -27.89 16.93 4.48
N ALA A 79 -28.33 15.72 4.14
CA ALA A 79 -29.72 15.45 3.77
C ALA A 79 -30.68 15.69 4.94
N VAL A 80 -30.29 15.29 6.16
CA VAL A 80 -31.07 15.53 7.37
C VAL A 80 -31.14 17.03 7.67
N GLU A 81 -30.01 17.73 7.65
CA GLU A 81 -29.95 19.19 7.87
C GLU A 81 -30.80 19.95 6.85
N ALA A 82 -30.74 19.59 5.56
CA ALA A 82 -31.57 20.19 4.53
C ALA A 82 -33.06 19.98 4.79
N GLN A 83 -33.47 18.77 5.18
CA GLN A 83 -34.87 18.48 5.53
C GLN A 83 -35.35 19.28 6.74
N GLU A 84 -34.51 19.46 7.75
CA GLU A 84 -34.82 20.28 8.93
C GLU A 84 -34.99 21.76 8.56
N LEU A 85 -34.14 22.28 7.67
CA LEU A 85 -34.27 23.63 7.14
C LEU A 85 -35.54 23.80 6.31
N ASP A 86 -35.87 22.83 5.45
CA ASP A 86 -37.11 22.86 4.66
C ASP A 86 -38.34 22.89 5.60
N ASN A 87 -38.36 22.02 6.62
CA ASN A 87 -39.41 22.01 7.64
C ASN A 87 -39.52 23.34 8.40
N THR A 88 -38.38 23.98 8.68
CA THR A 88 -38.33 25.29 9.32
C THR A 88 -38.84 26.39 8.38
N SER A 89 -38.49 26.32 7.09
CA SER A 89 -38.91 27.28 6.07
C SER A 89 -40.42 27.35 5.95
N PHE A 90 -41.13 26.22 6.03
CA PHE A 90 -42.60 26.20 5.99
C PHE A 90 -43.23 26.98 7.14
N LYS A 91 -42.62 26.95 8.33
CA LYS A 91 -43.10 27.72 9.49
C LYS A 91 -42.88 29.21 9.28
N VAL A 92 -41.67 29.61 8.88
CA VAL A 92 -41.35 31.03 8.66
C VAL A 92 -42.17 31.62 7.52
N VAL A 93 -42.45 30.85 6.46
CA VAL A 93 -43.36 31.27 5.38
C VAL A 93 -44.79 31.46 5.90
N ALA A 94 -45.28 30.57 6.78
CA ALA A 94 -46.60 30.74 7.38
C ALA A 94 -46.67 32.02 8.23
N ASP A 95 -45.66 32.27 9.06
CA ASP A 95 -45.56 33.49 9.88
C ASP A 95 -45.48 34.75 9.01
N PHE A 96 -44.72 34.69 7.90
CA PHE A 96 -44.68 35.77 6.91
C PHE A 96 -46.05 36.05 6.29
N GLU A 97 -46.79 35.02 5.91
CA GLU A 97 -48.12 35.17 5.31
C GLU A 97 -49.13 35.76 6.29
N GLU A 98 -49.11 35.32 7.56
CA GLU A 98 -49.93 35.91 8.63
C GLU A 98 -49.58 37.40 8.82
N GLN A 99 -48.30 37.72 8.91
CA GLN A 99 -47.82 39.10 9.05
C GLN A 99 -48.16 39.96 7.82
N ARG A 100 -48.12 39.39 6.61
CA ARG A 100 -48.51 40.07 5.37
C ARG A 100 -49.98 40.43 5.37
N ILE A 101 -50.84 39.53 5.85
CA ILE A 101 -52.27 39.79 6.02
C ILE A 101 -52.47 40.90 7.04
N HIS A 102 -51.84 40.82 8.21
CA HIS A 102 -51.94 41.82 9.27
C HIS A 102 -51.52 43.23 8.81
N ALA A 103 -50.36 43.35 8.16
CA ALA A 103 -49.90 44.63 7.61
C ALA A 103 -50.88 45.19 6.56
N SER A 104 -51.47 44.31 5.73
CA SER A 104 -52.48 44.72 4.75
C SER A 104 -53.75 45.26 5.42
N GLU A 105 -54.22 44.65 6.50
CA GLU A 105 -55.37 45.14 7.26
C GLU A 105 -55.14 46.54 7.86
N ILE A 106 -53.96 46.78 8.43
CA ILE A 106 -53.60 48.10 9.00
C ILE A 106 -53.51 49.13 7.87
N TRP A 107 -52.92 48.78 6.73
CA TRP A 107 -52.88 49.64 5.56
C TRP A 107 -54.29 50.03 5.08
N TYR A 108 -55.23 49.08 4.98
CA TYR A 108 -56.62 49.38 4.64
C TYR A 108 -57.28 50.36 5.63
N ARG A 109 -57.03 50.19 6.93
CA ARG A 109 -57.53 51.11 7.97
C ARG A 109 -56.91 52.50 7.85
N ALA A 110 -55.61 52.59 7.57
CA ALA A 110 -54.91 53.85 7.36
C ALA A 110 -55.50 54.61 6.15
N CYS A 111 -55.71 53.93 5.02
CA CYS A 111 -56.34 54.52 3.83
C CYS A 111 -57.79 54.93 4.08
N ALA A 112 -58.55 54.19 4.89
CA ALA A 112 -59.91 54.58 5.26
C ALA A 112 -59.91 55.87 6.10
N ALA A 113 -58.99 55.99 7.07
CA ALA A 113 -58.83 57.18 7.89
C ALA A 113 -58.36 58.39 7.06
N GLU A 114 -57.45 58.18 6.09
CA GLU A 114 -57.00 59.20 5.13
C GLU A 114 -58.18 59.76 4.33
N ARG A 115 -58.98 58.88 3.70
CA ARG A 115 -60.19 59.28 2.95
C ARG A 115 -61.21 60.00 3.81
N GLN A 116 -61.38 59.57 5.07
CA GLN A 116 -62.28 60.24 6.00
C GLN A 116 -61.76 61.64 6.38
N ALA A 117 -60.45 61.80 6.57
CA ALA A 117 -59.84 63.11 6.82
C ALA A 117 -60.00 64.04 5.60
N GLU A 118 -59.81 63.54 4.38
CA GLU A 118 -60.04 64.30 3.14
C GLU A 118 -61.49 64.79 3.04
N ALA A 119 -62.46 63.91 3.24
CA ALA A 119 -63.87 64.27 3.23
C ALA A 119 -64.18 65.36 4.29
N LEU A 120 -63.65 65.23 5.51
CA LEU A 120 -63.82 66.23 6.57
C LEU A 120 -63.16 67.58 6.23
N ARG A 121 -62.01 67.58 5.53
CA ARG A 121 -61.36 68.83 5.04
C ARG A 121 -62.23 69.56 4.03
N GLU A 122 -62.80 68.83 3.06
CA GLU A 122 -63.74 69.38 2.08
C GLU A 122 -64.98 69.96 2.79
N ASP A 123 -65.49 69.24 3.79
CA ASP A 123 -66.62 69.64 4.62
C ASP A 123 -66.37 70.92 5.43
N VAL A 124 -65.16 71.08 5.99
CA VAL A 124 -64.72 72.32 6.66
C VAL A 124 -64.59 73.46 5.64
N ALA A 125 -64.00 73.20 4.47
CA ALA A 125 -63.84 74.19 3.41
C ALA A 125 -65.19 74.71 2.91
N ALA A 126 -66.16 73.82 2.67
CA ALA A 126 -67.52 74.18 2.27
C ALA A 126 -68.24 75.02 3.34
N ARG A 127 -68.11 74.66 4.63
CA ARG A 127 -68.71 75.43 5.73
C ARG A 127 -68.06 76.80 5.91
N ARG A 128 -66.73 76.91 5.77
CA ARG A 128 -66.01 78.19 5.76
C ARG A 128 -66.44 79.08 4.59
N GLN A 129 -66.67 78.49 3.41
CA GLN A 129 -67.21 79.22 2.26
C GLN A 129 -68.63 79.74 2.53
N ARG A 130 -69.49 78.96 3.21
CA ARG A 130 -70.84 79.40 3.65
C ARG A 130 -70.77 80.53 4.68
N LEU A 131 -69.81 80.48 5.61
CA LEU A 131 -69.61 81.54 6.62
C LEU A 131 -69.27 82.90 5.98
N ALA A 132 -68.65 82.91 4.79
CA ALA A 132 -68.34 84.13 4.04
C ALA A 132 -69.57 84.80 3.39
N ALA A 133 -70.74 84.16 3.39
CA ALA A 133 -71.99 84.75 2.89
C ALA A 133 -72.57 85.79 3.87
N PRO A 134 -73.42 86.73 3.40
CA PRO A 134 -74.07 87.74 4.25
C PRO A 134 -75.16 87.09 5.13
N LEU A 135 -74.74 86.56 6.28
CA LEU A 135 -75.58 85.88 7.27
C LEU A 135 -75.80 86.72 8.53
N GLY A 136 -76.90 86.46 9.25
CA GLY A 136 -77.17 87.08 10.54
C GLY A 136 -76.19 86.62 11.64
N PRO A 137 -75.98 87.41 12.72
CA PRO A 137 -75.00 87.10 13.77
C PRO A 137 -75.26 85.77 14.49
N ALA A 138 -76.52 85.36 14.64
CA ALA A 138 -76.88 84.07 15.22
C ALA A 138 -76.47 82.88 14.31
N GLN A 139 -76.71 82.99 13.00
CA GLN A 139 -76.37 81.97 12.01
C GLN A 139 -74.85 81.84 11.82
N LYS A 140 -74.11 82.95 11.91
CA LYS A 140 -72.64 82.92 11.88
C LYS A 140 -72.07 82.14 13.07
N LYS A 141 -72.57 82.41 14.28
CA LYS A 141 -72.15 81.72 15.50
C LYS A 141 -72.45 80.21 15.46
N GLU A 142 -73.55 79.82 14.84
CA GLU A 142 -73.92 78.41 14.63
C GLU A 142 -72.95 77.70 13.67
N ILE A 143 -72.68 78.30 12.50
CA ILE A 143 -71.73 77.76 11.52
C ILE A 143 -70.31 77.71 12.09
N GLU A 144 -69.89 78.70 12.87
CA GLU A 144 -68.60 78.70 13.58
C GLU A 144 -68.50 77.54 14.58
N ALA A 145 -69.56 77.25 15.34
CA ALA A 145 -69.59 76.11 16.26
C ALA A 145 -69.56 74.77 15.51
N GLU A 146 -70.24 74.66 14.36
CA GLU A 146 -70.18 73.48 13.50
C GLU A 146 -68.78 73.27 12.90
N ILE A 147 -68.15 74.34 12.39
CA ILE A 147 -66.77 74.31 11.90
C ILE A 147 -65.84 73.80 13.01
N ALA A 148 -65.95 74.35 14.23
CA ALA A 148 -65.12 73.92 15.36
C ALA A 148 -65.31 72.43 15.71
N ARG A 149 -66.54 71.90 15.60
CA ARG A 149 -66.82 70.47 15.82
C ARG A 149 -66.20 69.59 14.72
N VAL A 150 -66.39 69.95 13.46
CA VAL A 150 -65.83 69.20 12.32
C VAL A 150 -64.30 69.29 12.30
N GLU A 151 -63.71 70.42 12.68
CA GLU A 151 -62.26 70.58 12.83
C GLU A 151 -61.68 69.74 13.98
N ALA A 152 -62.40 69.61 15.10
CA ALA A 152 -62.00 68.73 16.19
C ALA A 152 -62.02 67.26 15.76
N GLU A 153 -63.05 66.86 15.01
CA GLU A 153 -63.16 65.52 14.44
C GLU A 153 -62.09 65.26 13.38
N LEU A 154 -61.83 66.22 12.48
CA LEU A 154 -60.76 66.16 11.51
C LEU A 154 -59.40 65.93 12.19
N LYS A 155 -59.08 66.71 13.23
CA LYS A 155 -57.83 66.53 14.00
C LYS A 155 -57.75 65.15 14.65
N ARG A 156 -58.88 64.58 15.08
CA ARG A 156 -58.93 63.21 15.65
C ARG A 156 -58.60 62.18 14.59
N VAL A 157 -59.25 62.25 13.43
CA VAL A 157 -59.03 61.32 12.31
C VAL A 157 -57.62 61.45 11.73
N GLU A 158 -57.09 62.67 11.61
CA GLU A 158 -55.71 62.90 11.16
C GLU A 158 -54.68 62.28 12.10
N ARG A 159 -54.88 62.40 13.43
CA ARG A 159 -54.01 61.72 14.41
C ARG A 159 -54.10 60.21 14.29
N ALA A 160 -55.31 59.66 14.12
CA ALA A 160 -55.51 58.23 13.93
C ALA A 160 -54.85 57.72 12.64
N HIS A 161 -54.96 58.47 11.54
CA HIS A 161 -54.25 58.16 10.30
C HIS A 161 -52.73 58.13 10.50
N VAL A 162 -52.14 59.15 11.14
CA VAL A 162 -50.69 59.18 11.40
C VAL A 162 -50.25 57.98 12.24
N GLN A 163 -51.03 57.61 13.26
CA GLN A 163 -50.74 56.43 14.08
C GLN A 163 -50.80 55.13 13.26
N LEU A 164 -51.86 54.92 12.47
CA LEU A 164 -52.02 53.75 11.61
C LEU A 164 -50.94 53.67 10.53
N SER A 165 -50.49 54.80 9.98
CA SER A 165 -49.38 54.83 9.02
C SER A 165 -48.06 54.40 9.67
N GLN A 166 -47.76 54.90 10.87
CA GLN A 166 -46.56 54.50 11.61
C GLN A 166 -46.60 53.03 12.02
N GLU A 167 -47.77 52.52 12.41
CA GLU A 167 -47.98 51.11 12.71
C GLU A 167 -47.77 50.25 11.46
N ASN A 168 -48.36 50.62 10.33
CA ASN A 168 -48.17 49.94 9.06
C ASN A 168 -46.68 49.87 8.64
N GLU A 169 -45.93 50.95 8.81
CA GLU A 169 -44.49 50.96 8.53
C GLU A 169 -43.72 49.95 9.40
N ARG A 170 -44.08 49.84 10.69
CA ARG A 170 -43.47 48.86 11.61
C ARG A 170 -43.80 47.43 11.19
N GLU A 171 -45.07 47.15 10.91
CA GLU A 171 -45.50 45.81 10.50
C GLU A 171 -44.94 45.40 9.14
N LEU A 172 -44.76 46.35 8.21
CA LEU A 172 -44.05 46.12 6.95
C LEU A 172 -42.57 45.79 7.19
N ALA A 173 -41.92 46.43 8.15
CA ALA A 173 -40.54 46.10 8.51
C ALA A 173 -40.43 44.68 9.10
N VAL A 174 -41.38 44.27 9.95
CA VAL A 174 -41.43 42.88 10.47
C VAL A 174 -41.63 41.89 9.33
N LYS A 175 -42.62 42.14 8.45
CA LYS A 175 -42.88 41.33 7.26
C LYS A 175 -41.63 41.16 6.38
N ASN A 176 -40.92 42.24 6.10
CA ASN A 176 -39.71 42.18 5.27
C ASN A 176 -38.59 41.38 5.95
N ARG A 177 -38.43 41.48 7.28
CA ARG A 177 -37.46 40.65 8.02
C ARG A 177 -37.78 39.15 7.95
N LEU A 178 -39.07 38.79 8.06
CA LEU A 178 -39.50 37.39 7.91
C LEU A 178 -39.20 36.88 6.50
N TRP A 179 -39.42 37.71 5.47
CA TRP A 179 -39.06 37.35 4.09
C TRP A 179 -37.55 37.13 3.92
N ASP A 180 -36.72 38.04 4.45
CA ASP A 180 -35.26 37.89 4.43
C ASP A 180 -34.81 36.60 5.13
N GLU A 181 -35.53 36.15 6.17
CA GLU A 181 -35.26 34.89 6.86
C GLU A 181 -35.64 33.67 6.00
N VAL A 182 -36.80 33.70 5.33
CA VAL A 182 -37.20 32.68 4.34
C VAL A 182 -36.13 32.52 3.26
N GLU A 183 -35.68 33.63 2.67
CA GLU A 183 -34.66 33.60 1.61
C GLU A 183 -33.34 32.99 2.09
N LYS A 184 -32.91 33.32 3.31
CA LYS A 184 -31.70 32.73 3.92
C LYS A 184 -31.84 31.22 4.13
N ILE A 185 -32.99 30.76 4.63
CA ILE A 185 -33.23 29.34 4.85
C ILE A 185 -33.25 28.59 3.52
N TRP A 186 -33.94 29.11 2.51
CA TRP A 186 -33.98 28.50 1.18
C TRP A 186 -32.61 28.48 0.50
N ALA A 187 -31.84 29.56 0.58
CA ALA A 187 -30.47 29.59 0.06
C ALA A 187 -29.60 28.51 0.71
N ARG A 188 -29.67 28.40 2.05
CA ARG A 188 -28.91 27.39 2.80
C ARG A 188 -29.35 25.95 2.47
N SER A 189 -30.66 25.71 2.37
CA SER A 189 -31.19 24.39 1.97
C SER A 189 -30.70 24.00 0.58
N MET A 190 -30.75 24.93 -0.38
CA MET A 190 -30.24 24.70 -1.74
C MET A 190 -28.74 24.39 -1.75
N GLU A 191 -27.92 25.12 -0.99
CA GLU A 191 -26.49 24.84 -0.84
C GLU A 191 -26.24 23.41 -0.34
N LEU A 192 -26.94 22.99 0.73
CA LEU A 192 -26.80 21.65 1.28
C LEU A 192 -27.23 20.57 0.30
N ALA A 193 -28.32 20.79 -0.44
CA ALA A 193 -28.78 19.86 -1.46
C ALA A 193 -27.71 19.66 -2.56
N LEU A 194 -27.10 20.75 -3.05
CA LEU A 194 -26.02 20.69 -4.04
C LEU A 194 -24.80 19.95 -3.48
N LEU A 195 -24.32 20.32 -2.29
CA LEU A 195 -23.17 19.67 -1.64
C LEU A 195 -23.43 18.18 -1.37
N MET A 196 -24.64 17.81 -0.94
CA MET A 196 -25.05 16.41 -0.77
C MET A 196 -24.89 15.63 -2.07
N THR A 197 -25.38 16.18 -3.19
CA THR A 197 -25.26 15.48 -4.50
C THR A 197 -23.81 15.32 -4.94
N GLU A 198 -22.97 16.31 -4.67
CA GLU A 198 -21.53 16.25 -4.94
C GLU A 198 -20.88 15.14 -4.09
N ARG A 199 -21.12 15.11 -2.78
CA ARG A 199 -20.58 14.11 -1.86
C ARG A 199 -21.00 12.69 -2.24
N ARG A 200 -22.27 12.48 -2.62
CA ARG A 200 -22.72 11.18 -3.14
C ARG A 200 -21.98 10.77 -4.40
N THR A 201 -21.72 11.71 -5.30
CA THR A 201 -20.99 11.44 -6.55
C THR A 201 -19.53 11.12 -6.28
N GLN A 202 -18.89 11.84 -5.35
CA GLN A 202 -17.54 11.55 -4.89
C GLN A 202 -17.46 10.16 -4.24
N GLY A 203 -18.38 9.83 -3.33
CA GLY A 203 -18.46 8.51 -2.69
C GLY A 203 -18.55 7.36 -3.69
N LYS A 204 -19.41 7.51 -4.72
CA LYS A 204 -19.49 6.54 -5.83
C LYS A 204 -18.16 6.35 -6.56
N LYS A 205 -17.45 7.44 -6.88
CA LYS A 205 -16.14 7.37 -7.56
C LYS A 205 -15.12 6.62 -6.71
N VAL A 206 -15.03 6.95 -5.43
CA VAL A 206 -14.10 6.30 -4.48
C VAL A 206 -14.46 4.82 -4.30
N ARG A 207 -15.75 4.47 -4.30
CA ARG A 207 -16.21 3.07 -4.23
C ARG A 207 -15.80 2.26 -5.46
N VAL A 208 -15.88 2.84 -6.65
CA VAL A 208 -15.39 2.19 -7.89
C VAL A 208 -13.88 1.99 -7.82
N GLU A 209 -13.14 2.95 -7.27
CA GLU A 209 -11.70 2.80 -7.04
C GLU A 209 -11.38 1.66 -6.07
N ALA A 210 -12.11 1.57 -4.94
CA ALA A 210 -11.96 0.48 -3.98
C ALA A 210 -12.24 -0.89 -4.65
N GLN A 211 -13.30 -1.00 -5.45
CA GLN A 211 -13.61 -2.22 -6.22
C GLN A 211 -12.48 -2.62 -7.17
N ARG A 212 -11.87 -1.65 -7.86
CA ARG A 212 -10.71 -1.89 -8.72
C ARG A 212 -9.52 -2.45 -7.92
N LEU A 213 -9.26 -1.91 -6.74
CA LEU A 213 -8.18 -2.39 -5.86
C LEU A 213 -8.46 -3.80 -5.32
N PHE A 214 -9.70 -4.11 -4.94
CA PHE A 214 -10.09 -5.47 -4.56
C PHE A 214 -9.86 -6.46 -5.70
N LYS A 215 -10.25 -6.10 -6.93
CA LYS A 215 -9.99 -6.94 -8.10
C LYS A 215 -8.50 -7.17 -8.31
N GLN A 216 -7.66 -6.14 -8.19
CA GLN A 216 -6.21 -6.28 -8.30
C GLN A 216 -5.61 -7.18 -7.21
N ALA A 217 -6.13 -7.10 -5.98
CA ALA A 217 -5.71 -7.99 -4.90
C ALA A 217 -6.05 -9.45 -5.23
N GLU A 218 -7.27 -9.70 -5.71
CA GLU A 218 -7.72 -11.04 -6.11
C GLU A 218 -6.91 -11.61 -7.28
N ASP A 219 -6.68 -10.82 -8.33
CA ASP A 219 -5.84 -11.21 -9.47
C ASP A 219 -4.42 -11.59 -9.02
N ARG A 220 -3.87 -10.89 -8.01
CA ARG A 220 -2.54 -11.20 -7.43
C ARG A 220 -2.56 -12.47 -6.60
N LYS A 221 -3.59 -12.72 -5.79
CA LYS A 221 -3.75 -13.98 -5.04
C LYS A 221 -3.82 -15.18 -5.99
N GLN A 222 -4.58 -15.05 -7.07
CA GLN A 222 -4.69 -16.10 -8.08
C GLN A 222 -3.34 -16.38 -8.76
N ARG A 223 -2.53 -15.34 -9.02
CA ARG A 223 -1.17 -15.53 -9.54
C ARG A 223 -0.25 -16.19 -8.52
N ALA A 224 -0.29 -15.78 -7.25
CA ALA A 224 0.48 -16.42 -6.19
C ALA A 224 0.13 -17.91 -6.06
N HIS A 225 -1.16 -18.26 -6.15
CA HIS A 225 -1.61 -19.65 -6.16
C HIS A 225 -1.01 -20.45 -7.32
N LYS A 226 -1.09 -19.91 -8.55
CA LYS A 226 -0.50 -20.57 -9.74
C LYS A 226 1.01 -20.79 -9.58
N LEU A 227 1.73 -19.78 -9.08
CA LEU A 227 3.17 -19.91 -8.82
C LEU A 227 3.48 -20.99 -7.78
N ARG A 228 2.62 -21.20 -6.78
CA ARG A 228 2.77 -22.31 -5.81
C ARG A 228 2.50 -23.67 -6.45
N GLU A 229 1.47 -23.78 -7.30
CA GLU A 229 1.20 -25.03 -8.04
C GLU A 229 2.37 -25.39 -8.98
N GLU A 230 2.96 -24.39 -9.63
CA GLU A 230 4.18 -24.55 -10.42
C GLU A 230 5.36 -24.95 -9.54
N ALA A 231 5.55 -24.30 -8.38
CA ALA A 231 6.59 -24.66 -7.41
C ALA A 231 6.45 -26.10 -6.93
N ASP A 232 5.24 -26.56 -6.59
CA ASP A 232 4.97 -27.95 -6.17
C ASP A 232 5.31 -28.96 -7.28
N THR A 233 5.13 -28.57 -8.55
CA THR A 233 5.51 -29.39 -9.70
C THR A 233 7.03 -29.51 -9.78
N ILE A 234 7.76 -28.39 -9.65
CA ILE A 234 9.23 -28.39 -9.64
C ILE A 234 9.79 -29.11 -8.40
N ALA A 235 9.13 -29.03 -7.24
CA ALA A 235 9.52 -29.78 -6.05
C ALA A 235 9.50 -31.30 -6.30
N ARG A 236 8.48 -31.80 -7.02
CA ARG A 236 8.44 -33.22 -7.44
C ARG A 236 9.53 -33.55 -8.45
N GLU A 237 9.88 -32.63 -9.36
CA GLU A 237 11.02 -32.81 -10.27
C GLU A 237 12.35 -32.90 -9.49
N GLN A 238 12.52 -32.06 -8.47
CA GLN A 238 13.67 -32.08 -7.58
C GLN A 238 13.76 -33.42 -6.83
N GLU A 239 12.67 -33.86 -6.18
CA GLU A 239 12.62 -35.16 -5.49
C GLU A 239 12.95 -36.32 -6.44
N ALA A 240 12.43 -36.29 -7.67
CA ALA A 240 12.73 -37.30 -8.69
C ALA A 240 14.20 -37.27 -9.13
N ALA A 241 14.80 -36.08 -9.25
CA ALA A 241 16.22 -35.92 -9.57
C ALA A 241 17.11 -36.41 -8.42
N GLU A 242 16.76 -36.14 -7.17
CA GLU A 242 17.44 -36.66 -5.97
C GLU A 242 17.37 -38.19 -5.89
N ALA A 243 16.19 -38.77 -6.13
CA ALA A 243 16.02 -40.22 -6.19
C ALA A 243 16.87 -40.84 -7.30
N LYS A 244 16.90 -40.21 -8.49
CA LYS A 244 17.74 -40.64 -9.62
C LYS A 244 19.23 -40.52 -9.31
N LEU A 245 19.65 -39.50 -8.58
CA LEU A 245 21.03 -39.32 -8.12
C LEU A 245 21.43 -40.45 -7.18
N ALA A 246 20.61 -40.72 -6.17
CA ALA A 246 20.85 -41.79 -5.20
C ALA A 246 20.93 -43.17 -5.87
N GLU A 247 20.02 -43.44 -6.82
CA GLU A 247 20.02 -44.69 -7.59
C GLU A 247 21.26 -44.80 -8.49
N SER A 248 21.68 -43.71 -9.15
CA SER A 248 22.89 -43.69 -9.98
C SER A 248 24.15 -43.99 -9.16
N LEU A 249 24.25 -43.43 -7.94
CA LEU A 249 25.34 -43.73 -7.01
C LEU A 249 25.31 -45.21 -6.59
N LYS A 250 24.13 -45.75 -6.25
CA LYS A 250 23.93 -47.16 -5.88
C LYS A 250 24.34 -48.13 -6.98
N GLN A 251 23.92 -47.86 -8.21
CA GLN A 251 24.34 -48.65 -9.37
C GLN A 251 25.85 -48.65 -9.55
N ALA A 252 26.53 -47.53 -9.25
CA ALA A 252 27.98 -47.46 -9.28
C ALA A 252 28.62 -48.43 -8.26
N GLY A 253 28.10 -48.47 -7.04
CA GLY A 253 28.54 -49.40 -6.00
C GLY A 253 28.50 -50.86 -6.43
N GLU A 254 27.39 -51.27 -7.05
CA GLU A 254 27.18 -52.62 -7.58
C GLU A 254 28.07 -52.91 -8.80
N ARG A 255 28.08 -52.00 -9.77
CA ARG A 255 28.77 -52.16 -11.07
C ARG A 255 30.30 -52.15 -10.92
N PHE A 256 30.83 -51.23 -10.12
CA PHE A 256 32.28 -51.05 -9.98
C PHE A 256 32.86 -51.75 -8.75
N GLY A 257 31.99 -52.20 -7.83
CA GLY A 257 32.38 -52.90 -6.60
C GLY A 257 33.02 -51.97 -5.57
N CYS A 258 32.47 -50.77 -5.44
CA CYS A 258 32.97 -49.71 -4.56
C CYS A 258 31.94 -49.37 -3.47
N ALA A 259 32.37 -48.61 -2.46
CA ALA A 259 31.44 -47.87 -1.61
C ALA A 259 31.29 -46.46 -2.18
N GLN A 260 30.09 -45.91 -2.09
CA GLN A 260 29.76 -44.59 -2.63
C GLN A 260 29.56 -43.59 -1.49
N GLY A 261 30.19 -42.44 -1.60
CA GLY A 261 29.76 -41.22 -0.92
C GLY A 261 29.20 -40.24 -1.94
N ASP A 262 28.76 -39.08 -1.47
CA ASP A 262 28.21 -38.06 -2.34
C ASP A 262 29.28 -37.46 -3.25
N GLU A 263 30.50 -37.27 -2.74
CA GLU A 263 31.60 -36.60 -3.48
C GLU A 263 32.72 -37.54 -3.90
N PHE A 264 32.77 -38.76 -3.36
CA PHE A 264 33.87 -39.71 -3.61
C PHE A 264 33.36 -41.13 -3.77
N VAL A 265 34.09 -41.92 -4.55
CA VAL A 265 33.94 -43.37 -4.63
C VAL A 265 35.12 -44.04 -3.95
N TYR A 266 34.85 -45.00 -3.06
CA TYR A 266 35.85 -45.65 -2.22
C TYR A 266 36.08 -47.10 -2.65
N LEU A 267 37.36 -47.47 -2.77
CA LEU A 267 37.81 -48.84 -3.02
C LEU A 267 38.86 -49.24 -1.99
N ARG A 268 38.78 -50.46 -1.44
CA ARG A 268 39.74 -50.90 -0.43
C ARG A 268 41.13 -51.07 -1.06
N GLN A 269 42.19 -50.63 -0.39
CA GLN A 269 43.55 -50.90 -0.88
C GLN A 269 43.88 -52.39 -0.69
N LYS A 270 44.47 -53.02 -1.72
CA LYS A 270 44.89 -54.43 -1.63
C LYS A 270 46.11 -54.63 -0.74
N GLU A 271 46.98 -53.62 -0.67
CA GLU A 271 48.27 -53.66 0.03
C GLU A 271 48.15 -53.26 1.52
N SER A 272 47.14 -52.46 1.87
CA SER A 272 46.92 -52.01 3.24
C SER A 272 45.45 -52.13 3.63
N PRO A 273 45.08 -53.01 4.59
CA PRO A 273 43.68 -53.19 4.98
C PRO A 273 43.09 -51.98 5.73
N ARG A 274 43.94 -51.06 6.21
CA ARG A 274 43.54 -49.84 6.93
C ARG A 274 43.40 -48.61 6.03
N ARG A 275 43.64 -48.76 4.72
CA ARG A 275 43.56 -47.65 3.77
C ARG A 275 42.56 -47.95 2.66
N ALA A 276 42.01 -46.89 2.08
CA ALA A 276 41.19 -46.95 0.88
C ALA A 276 41.76 -46.01 -0.19
N TRP A 277 41.54 -46.37 -1.46
CA TRP A 277 41.60 -45.41 -2.55
C TRP A 277 40.27 -44.68 -2.61
N CYS A 278 40.28 -43.37 -2.72
CA CYS A 278 39.10 -42.60 -3.09
C CYS A 278 39.31 -41.95 -4.46
N VAL A 279 38.28 -42.01 -5.29
CA VAL A 279 38.21 -41.30 -6.57
C VAL A 279 37.25 -40.15 -6.40
N ALA A 280 37.73 -38.93 -6.64
CA ALA A 280 36.90 -37.73 -6.50
C ALA A 280 35.87 -37.63 -7.64
N LEU A 281 34.64 -37.26 -7.29
CA LEU A 281 33.55 -37.00 -8.22
C LEU A 281 33.22 -35.51 -8.34
N VAL A 282 33.93 -34.66 -7.60
CA VAL A 282 33.76 -33.22 -7.50
C VAL A 282 35.06 -32.50 -7.86
N ASP A 283 34.92 -31.23 -8.18
CA ASP A 283 36.02 -30.27 -8.32
C ASP A 283 35.93 -29.30 -7.14
N ASP A 284 36.90 -29.38 -6.21
CA ASP A 284 36.90 -28.55 -5.00
C ASP A 284 38.32 -28.14 -4.61
N GLY A 285 38.59 -26.83 -4.70
CA GLY A 285 39.89 -26.26 -4.37
C GLY A 285 40.02 -25.72 -2.94
N GLN A 286 38.96 -25.76 -2.13
CA GLN A 286 38.90 -24.99 -0.88
C GLN A 286 38.46 -25.79 0.34
N SER A 287 37.57 -26.77 0.21
CA SER A 287 36.97 -27.44 1.39
C SER A 287 37.86 -28.52 2.00
N TYR A 288 38.83 -29.02 1.24
CA TYR A 288 39.71 -30.12 1.63
C TYR A 288 41.14 -29.66 1.91
N ASN A 289 41.93 -30.52 2.53
CA ASN A 289 43.34 -30.23 2.85
C ASN A 289 44.24 -30.06 1.61
N ILE A 290 43.74 -30.39 0.42
CA ILE A 290 44.39 -30.23 -0.90
C ILE A 290 43.34 -29.91 -1.97
N GLU A 291 43.78 -29.43 -3.13
CA GLU A 291 42.94 -29.26 -4.32
C GLU A 291 42.46 -30.64 -4.84
N VAL A 292 41.14 -30.83 -4.83
CA VAL A 292 40.46 -32.05 -5.27
C VAL A 292 40.04 -31.87 -6.72
N LYS A 293 40.59 -32.71 -7.61
CA LYS A 293 40.28 -32.70 -9.05
C LYS A 293 39.37 -33.87 -9.41
N PRO A 294 38.41 -33.69 -10.33
CA PRO A 294 37.53 -34.76 -10.74
C PRO A 294 38.30 -35.96 -11.30
N LEU A 295 37.85 -37.17 -10.95
CA LEU A 295 38.43 -38.46 -11.33
C LEU A 295 39.88 -38.68 -10.87
N ALA A 296 40.47 -37.76 -10.10
CA ALA A 296 41.77 -37.98 -9.48
C ALA A 296 41.66 -39.01 -8.35
N VAL A 297 42.72 -39.79 -8.17
CA VAL A 297 42.79 -40.85 -7.16
C VAL A 297 43.62 -40.36 -5.98
N TYR A 298 43.06 -40.48 -4.79
CA TYR A 298 43.70 -40.14 -3.53
C TYR A 298 43.72 -41.38 -2.61
N SER A 299 44.65 -41.38 -1.68
CA SER A 299 44.75 -42.34 -0.58
C SER A 299 44.17 -41.73 0.67
N ILE A 300 43.36 -42.51 1.39
CA ILE A 300 42.79 -42.13 2.67
C ILE A 300 43.01 -43.21 3.72
N ASP A 301 43.16 -42.79 4.96
CA ASP A 301 43.22 -43.68 6.13
C ASP A 301 41.80 -43.95 6.66
N GLN A 302 41.55 -45.17 7.13
CA GLN A 302 40.24 -45.57 7.68
C GLN A 302 39.77 -44.69 8.84
N LYS A 303 40.68 -44.14 9.66
CA LYS A 303 40.32 -43.31 10.83
C LYS A 303 40.02 -41.87 10.46
N ARG A 304 40.74 -41.31 9.49
CA ARG A 304 40.64 -39.88 9.10
C ARG A 304 39.70 -39.64 7.92
N GLY A 305 39.51 -40.64 7.06
CA GLY A 305 38.64 -40.52 5.89
C GLY A 305 39.07 -39.41 4.94
N VAL A 306 38.10 -38.65 4.41
CA VAL A 306 38.32 -37.57 3.44
C VAL A 306 38.79 -36.26 4.07
N GLU A 307 38.85 -36.15 5.40
CA GLU A 307 39.43 -34.97 6.09
C GLU A 307 40.93 -34.81 5.81
N PHE A 308 41.60 -35.89 5.37
CA PHE A 308 43.01 -35.85 5.00
C PHE A 308 43.27 -36.72 3.78
N LEU A 309 43.19 -36.08 2.61
CA LEU A 309 43.49 -36.67 1.32
C LEU A 309 45.00 -36.61 1.05
N GLU A 310 45.56 -37.75 0.64
CA GLU A 310 46.93 -37.84 0.13
C GLU A 310 46.87 -38.15 -1.38
N PRO A 311 47.57 -37.42 -2.26
CA PRO A 311 47.65 -37.80 -3.67
C PRO A 311 48.15 -39.24 -3.81
N ALA A 312 47.48 -40.06 -4.61
CA ALA A 312 47.89 -41.45 -4.78
C ALA A 312 49.15 -41.52 -5.66
N VAL A 313 50.32 -41.54 -5.02
CA VAL A 313 51.62 -41.75 -5.68
C VAL A 313 51.91 -43.26 -5.68
N GLU A 314 52.40 -43.80 -6.79
CA GLU A 314 53.00 -45.12 -6.75
C GLU A 314 54.22 -45.01 -5.83
N VAL A 315 54.17 -45.67 -4.68
CA VAL A 315 55.40 -45.93 -3.93
C VAL A 315 56.21 -46.85 -4.83
N ARG A 316 57.07 -46.26 -5.69
CA ARG A 316 58.28 -46.95 -6.09
C ARG A 316 58.92 -47.29 -4.77
N ASN A 317 59.03 -48.57 -4.44
CA ASN A 317 59.96 -49.01 -3.42
C ASN A 317 61.30 -48.42 -3.85
N SER A 318 61.64 -47.25 -3.32
CA SER A 318 63.00 -46.77 -3.33
C SER A 318 63.69 -47.73 -2.37
N ASP A 319 64.21 -48.81 -2.95
CA ASP A 319 65.28 -49.55 -2.32
C ASP A 319 66.28 -48.52 -1.82
N ALA A 320 66.69 -48.70 -0.57
CA ALA A 320 67.54 -47.82 0.20
C ALA A 320 68.72 -47.26 -0.61
N GLU A 321 68.56 -46.04 -1.15
CA GLU A 321 69.67 -45.22 -1.61
C GLU A 321 69.69 -43.97 -0.74
N GLY A 322 70.63 -43.97 0.21
CA GLY A 322 70.92 -42.85 1.09
C GLY A 322 71.12 -41.59 0.27
N ASP A 323 70.34 -40.57 0.60
CA ASP A 323 70.42 -39.24 0.01
C ASP A 323 71.80 -38.62 0.30
N ARG A 324 72.73 -38.73 -0.65
CA ARG A 324 74.09 -38.17 -0.58
C ARG A 324 74.13 -36.67 -0.28
N ARG A 325 73.04 -35.93 -0.54
CA ARG A 325 72.96 -34.50 -0.17
C ARG A 325 72.83 -34.28 1.34
N PHE A 326 72.29 -35.24 2.07
CA PHE A 326 72.12 -35.14 3.51
C PHE A 326 73.46 -35.30 4.25
N GLU A 327 74.40 -36.10 3.72
CA GLU A 327 75.73 -36.27 4.31
C GLU A 327 76.65 -35.06 4.05
N GLU A 328 76.56 -34.43 2.87
CA GLU A 328 77.36 -33.25 2.52
C GLU A 328 77.01 -32.02 3.38
N PHE A 329 75.74 -31.88 3.77
CA PHE A 329 75.29 -30.71 4.53
C PHE A 329 75.70 -30.73 6.02
N PHE A 330 75.97 -31.92 6.59
CA PHE A 330 76.27 -32.07 8.01
C PHE A 330 77.74 -32.39 8.33
N LEU A 331 78.53 -32.92 7.39
CA LEU A 331 79.91 -33.36 7.66
C LEU A 331 81.01 -32.35 7.25
N THR A 332 80.71 -31.32 6.44
CA THR A 332 81.69 -30.25 6.17
C THR A 332 81.45 -29.04 7.06
N GLY A 333 82.19 -28.98 8.16
CA GLY A 333 82.18 -27.88 9.13
C GLY A 333 82.56 -26.51 8.56
N ARG A 334 81.93 -25.49 9.15
CA ARG A 334 82.08 -24.03 8.92
C ARG A 334 83.51 -23.55 8.67
N LYS A 335 83.69 -22.71 7.64
CA LYS A 335 84.60 -21.55 7.68
C LYS A 335 83.82 -20.31 7.27
N GLY A 336 83.74 -19.34 8.19
CA GLY A 336 82.96 -18.12 8.04
C GLY A 336 83.56 -17.13 7.04
N ARG A 337 82.73 -16.16 6.64
CA ARG A 337 83.20 -14.86 6.19
C ARG A 337 82.22 -13.78 6.65
N ALA A 338 82.82 -12.68 7.04
CA ALA A 338 82.27 -11.57 7.79
C ALA A 338 81.23 -10.74 7.02
N VAL A 339 80.24 -10.27 7.79
CA VAL A 339 79.68 -8.91 7.86
C VAL A 339 80.08 -7.94 6.75
N GLU A 340 79.09 -7.47 6.00
CA GLU A 340 78.96 -6.07 5.55
C GLU A 340 77.46 -5.70 5.49
N GLU A 341 77.05 -4.78 6.36
CA GLU A 341 75.86 -3.91 6.28
C GLU A 341 76.41 -2.47 6.11
N PRO A 342 75.60 -1.43 5.78
CA PRO A 342 74.31 -1.38 5.08
C PRO A 342 74.29 -0.28 3.97
N ALA A 343 73.23 -0.23 3.16
CA ALA A 343 72.87 0.99 2.44
C ALA A 343 71.36 1.24 2.51
N ALA A 344 71.02 2.44 2.97
CA ALA A 344 69.71 2.87 3.41
C ALA A 344 68.87 3.50 2.29
N SER A 345 67.54 3.30 2.41
CA SER A 345 66.44 4.24 2.12
C SER A 345 66.09 4.58 0.65
N PRO A 346 64.89 5.17 0.33
CA PRO A 346 63.74 5.52 1.17
C PRO A 346 62.33 5.12 0.64
N GLU A 347 61.39 5.09 1.59
CA GLU A 347 60.00 5.57 1.59
C GLU A 347 59.28 5.89 0.26
N ARG A 348 58.09 5.28 0.08
CA ARG A 348 56.96 5.87 -0.66
C ARG A 348 55.74 6.00 0.24
N LYS A 349 55.28 7.25 0.38
CA LYS A 349 53.97 7.64 0.96
C LYS A 349 52.81 7.20 0.04
N PRO A 350 51.61 6.95 0.58
CA PRO A 350 50.39 6.76 -0.19
C PRO A 350 49.76 8.10 -0.57
N ALA A 351 49.04 8.12 -1.68
CA ALA A 351 48.23 9.25 -2.13
C ALA A 351 46.81 8.78 -2.47
N GLY A 352 45.81 9.52 -2.00
CA GLY A 352 44.45 9.58 -2.54
C GLY A 352 43.43 8.77 -1.77
#